data_AF-A0A7J4CTH1-F1
#
_entry.id   AF-A0A7J4CTH1-F1
#
_cell.length_a   1.000
_cell.length_b   1.000
_cell.length_c   1.000
_cell.angle_alpha   90.00
_cell.angle_beta   90.00
_cell.angle_gamma   90.00
#
_symmetry.space_group_name_H-M   'P 1'
#
loop_
_entity.id
_entity.type
_entity.pdbx_description
1 polymer ?
#
loop_
_entity_poly.entity_id
_entity_poly.type
_entity_poly.pdbx_seq_one_letter_code
_entity_poly.pdbx_strand_id
1 'polypeptide(L)'
;GKWHHWWLGWLASSAAIAWLSNDYLRVTFGDGSVLHIFAVAGGTILLGISILFCHDRFQTVNPIQRRFPVLYWGRWVAVHLGPLLRQYWFANDLEEKPFDRVTRNWIYATSKGKKNTIGFGSQVDYDAVGTYTVMPAMFKRDKGDQRGYHRFIGEATGVGNPMTLKHFVNISAMSYGSLSANAVSALNQGAGEAGILHNTGEGGFAPYHQRGGDVIFQLGTGKFGCRDDNGDFSDAAFAEIAAHDNVRMIELKLMQGAKPGKGGILPKEKITAEIAAIRKVPIGQDVLSPPRHAEFDDLAGMFDFLDRLRGMADKPVGIKIVAGHIEEIEAIAEAMAAEPTRGPDFISVDGGEGGTGAAPLVLASHAGVPMKQGLAMVDWALRKYGVRDRVHLFASGQISTPIDVVVAMALGADGVNIARGFMLSLGCIQALDCNSNRCPTGIATQDKGLQRALEVEGAAIRVANYVKTLEKEVYMLCHSCGYSSPDQFTADDIMVVTSPGHLDYLSELYMVSASEASMERGAARRAGMTVGEMKTAS
;
A
#
# COMPACT_ATOMS: atom_id res chain seq x y z
N GLY A 1 22.32 -11.10 -20.67
CA GLY A 1 22.25 -11.58 -19.27
C GLY A 1 23.61 -11.93 -18.67
N LYS A 2 24.39 -12.84 -19.26
CA LYS A 2 25.62 -13.38 -18.63
C LYS A 2 26.91 -12.53 -18.77
N TRP A 3 26.85 -11.39 -19.45
CA TRP A 3 28.03 -10.53 -19.70
C TRP A 3 28.19 -9.35 -18.73
N HIS A 4 27.38 -9.23 -17.67
CA HIS A 4 27.47 -8.06 -16.78
C HIS A 4 28.59 -8.11 -15.73
N HIS A 5 29.35 -9.22 -15.64
CA HIS A 5 30.37 -9.42 -14.60
C HIS A 5 31.78 -9.71 -15.13
N TRP A 6 31.99 -9.84 -16.46
CA TRP A 6 33.32 -10.17 -17.00
C TRP A 6 34.34 -9.07 -16.71
N TRP A 7 33.92 -7.80 -16.70
CA TRP A 7 34.79 -6.66 -16.43
C TRP A 7 35.30 -6.64 -14.99
N LEU A 8 34.51 -7.10 -14.01
CA LEU A 8 34.94 -7.27 -12.62
C LEU A 8 35.96 -8.40 -12.49
N GLY A 9 35.70 -9.55 -13.12
CA GLY A 9 36.64 -10.67 -13.17
C GLY A 9 37.93 -10.29 -13.87
N TRP A 10 37.85 -9.49 -14.93
CA TRP A 10 38.99 -9.01 -15.68
C TRP A 10 39.78 -7.95 -14.91
N LEU A 11 39.14 -6.98 -14.23
CA LEU A 11 39.84 -6.04 -13.33
C LEU A 11 40.53 -6.76 -12.16
N ALA A 12 39.87 -7.74 -11.54
CA ALA A 12 40.46 -8.54 -10.47
C ALA A 12 41.63 -9.39 -10.96
N SER A 13 41.52 -10.00 -12.14
CA SER A 13 42.60 -10.76 -12.78
C SER A 13 43.77 -9.85 -13.16
N SER A 14 43.49 -8.65 -13.65
CA SER A 14 44.50 -7.64 -14.01
C SER A 14 45.25 -7.13 -12.79
N ALA A 15 44.54 -6.87 -11.69
CA ALA A 15 45.14 -6.52 -10.40
C ALA A 15 45.97 -7.67 -9.82
N ALA A 16 45.50 -8.92 -9.93
CA ALA A 16 46.24 -10.11 -9.50
C ALA A 16 47.50 -10.34 -10.35
N ILE A 17 47.43 -10.17 -11.67
CA ILE A 17 48.58 -10.26 -12.57
C ILE A 17 49.58 -9.14 -12.26
N ALA A 18 49.12 -7.91 -12.00
CA ALA A 18 49.97 -6.79 -11.59
C ALA A 18 50.63 -7.03 -10.21
N TRP A 19 49.92 -7.67 -9.27
CA TRP A 19 50.44 -8.01 -7.95
C TRP A 19 51.47 -9.17 -7.99
N LEU A 20 51.16 -10.24 -8.73
CA LEU A 20 52.06 -11.39 -8.92
C LEU A 20 53.33 -11.00 -9.70
N SER A 21 53.19 -10.13 -10.70
CA SER A 21 54.35 -9.59 -11.43
C SER A 21 55.17 -8.64 -10.56
N ASN A 22 54.59 -7.92 -9.60
CA ASN A 22 55.34 -7.10 -8.65
C ASN A 22 56.24 -7.93 -7.72
N ASP A 23 55.77 -9.07 -7.21
CA ASP A 23 56.61 -9.95 -6.37
C ASP A 23 57.78 -10.55 -7.17
N TYR A 24 57.51 -10.95 -8.41
CA TYR A 24 58.55 -11.44 -9.32
C TYR A 24 59.56 -10.35 -9.71
N LEU A 25 59.10 -9.11 -9.96
CA LEU A 25 59.94 -8.01 -10.41
C LEU A 25 60.74 -7.33 -9.29
N ARG A 26 60.20 -7.27 -8.06
CA ARG A 26 60.94 -6.78 -6.86
C ARG A 26 62.16 -7.64 -6.55
N VAL A 27 62.05 -8.95 -6.74
CA VAL A 27 63.16 -9.90 -6.56
C VAL A 27 64.22 -9.75 -7.67
N THR A 28 63.84 -9.25 -8.85
CA THR A 28 64.70 -9.30 -10.04
C THR A 28 65.37 -7.96 -10.42
N PHE A 29 64.78 -6.79 -10.12
CA PHE A 29 65.25 -5.51 -10.73
C PHE A 29 65.40 -4.28 -9.81
N GLY A 30 65.15 -4.34 -8.49
CA GLY A 30 65.28 -3.15 -7.61
C GLY A 30 64.29 -2.00 -7.95
N ASP A 31 64.51 -0.79 -7.39
CA ASP A 31 63.58 0.38 -7.25
C ASP A 31 62.78 0.87 -8.50
N GLY A 32 62.96 0.28 -9.69
CA GLY A 32 62.14 0.53 -10.89
C GLY A 32 60.74 -0.11 -10.88
N SER A 33 60.38 -0.83 -9.81
CA SER A 33 59.16 -1.65 -9.72
C SER A 33 57.86 -0.87 -9.88
N VAL A 34 57.81 0.39 -9.45
CA VAL A 34 56.56 1.17 -9.42
C VAL A 34 56.12 1.60 -10.83
N LEU A 35 57.05 2.04 -11.69
CA LEU A 35 56.74 2.49 -13.05
C LEU A 35 56.24 1.34 -13.93
N HIS A 36 56.79 0.14 -13.75
CA HIS A 36 56.36 -1.06 -14.47
C HIS A 36 54.97 -1.52 -14.05
N ILE A 37 54.61 -1.43 -12.76
CA ILE A 37 53.25 -1.71 -12.30
C ILE A 37 52.25 -0.76 -12.95
N PHE A 38 52.55 0.53 -13.02
CA PHE A 38 51.69 1.50 -13.70
C PHE A 38 51.58 1.22 -15.20
N ALA A 39 52.67 0.80 -15.85
CA ALA A 39 52.66 0.45 -17.28
C ALA A 39 51.84 -0.83 -17.56
N VAL A 40 52.00 -1.88 -16.75
CA VAL A 40 51.23 -3.13 -16.86
C VAL A 40 49.76 -2.90 -16.53
N ALA A 41 49.46 -2.16 -15.46
CA ALA A 41 48.08 -1.83 -15.10
C ALA A 41 47.42 -0.95 -16.17
N GLY A 42 48.11 0.08 -16.67
CA GLY A 42 47.63 0.95 -17.74
C GLY A 42 47.41 0.21 -19.05
N GLY A 43 48.38 -0.61 -19.47
CA GLY A 43 48.29 -1.44 -20.67
C GLY A 43 47.15 -2.45 -20.58
N THR A 44 46.96 -3.04 -19.39
CA THR A 44 45.81 -3.93 -19.17
C THR A 44 44.51 -3.15 -19.30
N ILE A 45 44.31 -2.05 -18.56
CA ILE A 45 43.11 -1.19 -18.64
C ILE A 45 42.77 -0.83 -20.10
N LEU A 46 43.75 -0.39 -20.88
CA LEU A 46 43.57 -0.05 -22.30
C LEU A 46 43.07 -1.25 -23.11
N LEU A 47 43.65 -2.43 -22.92
CA LEU A 47 43.21 -3.66 -23.59
C LEU A 47 41.74 -3.98 -23.29
N GLY A 48 41.30 -3.86 -22.04
CA GLY A 48 39.89 -4.12 -21.68
C GLY A 48 38.94 -3.07 -22.23
N ILE A 49 39.34 -1.80 -22.25
CA ILE A 49 38.58 -0.74 -22.92
C ILE A 49 38.47 -1.04 -24.42
N SER A 50 39.54 -1.52 -25.08
CA SER A 50 39.51 -1.92 -26.48
C SER A 50 38.60 -3.12 -26.74
N ILE A 51 38.64 -4.15 -25.88
CA ILE A 51 37.74 -5.31 -25.96
C ILE A 51 36.28 -4.87 -25.78
N LEU A 52 36.01 -4.04 -24.77
CA LEU A 52 34.69 -3.50 -24.49
C LEU A 52 34.19 -2.63 -25.65
N PHE A 53 35.06 -1.80 -26.22
CA PHE A 53 34.76 -0.97 -27.40
C PHE A 53 34.36 -1.84 -28.59
N CYS A 54 35.13 -2.88 -28.90
CA CYS A 54 34.80 -3.81 -29.99
C CYS A 54 33.47 -4.50 -29.73
N HIS A 55 33.27 -5.07 -28.54
CA HIS A 55 32.01 -5.69 -28.14
C HIS A 55 30.82 -4.73 -28.34
N ASP A 56 30.92 -3.51 -27.81
CA ASP A 56 29.88 -2.51 -27.88
C ASP A 56 29.61 -2.02 -29.31
N ARG A 57 30.64 -1.91 -30.16
CA ARG A 57 30.53 -1.44 -31.55
C ARG A 57 29.90 -2.47 -32.48
N PHE A 58 30.08 -3.75 -32.18
CA PHE A 58 29.61 -4.87 -33.01
C PHE A 58 28.31 -5.51 -32.52
N GLN A 59 27.85 -5.25 -31.29
CA GLN A 59 26.51 -5.68 -30.89
C GLN A 59 25.43 -4.96 -31.71
N THR A 60 24.29 -5.64 -31.90
CA THR A 60 23.24 -5.24 -32.83
C THR A 60 21.93 -4.81 -32.16
N VAL A 61 21.84 -4.91 -30.83
CA VAL A 61 20.59 -4.78 -30.08
C VAL A 61 20.35 -3.35 -29.58
N ASN A 62 21.38 -2.69 -29.02
CA ASN A 62 21.26 -1.37 -28.39
C ASN A 62 21.94 -0.28 -29.25
N PRO A 63 21.18 0.60 -29.92
CA PRO A 63 21.76 1.64 -30.78
C PRO A 63 22.69 2.61 -30.04
N ILE A 64 22.40 2.94 -28.78
CA ILE A 64 23.20 3.88 -27.98
C ILE A 64 24.55 3.24 -27.61
N GLN A 65 24.54 1.98 -27.13
CA GLN A 65 25.76 1.23 -26.85
C GLN A 65 26.63 1.08 -28.10
N ARG A 66 26.00 0.90 -29.27
CA ARG A 66 26.69 0.79 -30.56
C ARG A 66 27.32 2.10 -31.03
N ARG A 67 26.59 3.21 -30.86
CA ARG A 67 27.01 4.54 -31.32
C ARG A 67 28.04 5.19 -30.39
N PHE A 68 27.95 4.92 -29.09
CA PHE A 68 28.85 5.44 -28.06
C PHE A 68 29.46 4.29 -27.24
N PRO A 69 30.34 3.46 -27.84
CA PRO A 69 31.00 2.36 -27.14
C PRO A 69 31.74 2.86 -25.89
N VAL A 70 31.81 2.04 -24.84
CA VAL A 70 32.44 2.36 -23.55
C VAL A 70 31.70 3.46 -22.76
N LEU A 71 31.40 4.62 -23.36
CA LEU A 71 30.66 5.72 -22.72
C LEU A 71 29.24 5.32 -22.28
N TYR A 72 28.62 4.37 -22.99
CA TYR A 72 27.34 3.77 -22.60
C TYR A 72 27.35 3.23 -21.16
N TRP A 73 28.47 2.67 -20.69
CA TRP A 73 28.56 2.11 -19.34
C TRP A 73 28.55 3.20 -18.27
N GLY A 74 29.16 4.36 -18.53
CA GLY A 74 29.02 5.53 -17.67
C GLY A 74 27.57 6.00 -17.56
N ARG A 75 26.85 6.07 -18.69
CA ARG A 75 25.40 6.34 -18.72
C ARG A 75 24.62 5.28 -17.95
N TRP A 76 24.94 4.00 -18.14
CA TRP A 76 24.28 2.88 -17.48
C TRP A 76 24.42 3.01 -15.96
N VAL A 77 25.64 3.28 -15.45
CA VAL A 77 25.88 3.53 -14.02
C VAL A 77 25.08 4.74 -13.53
N ALA A 78 25.12 5.86 -14.24
CA ALA A 78 24.39 7.07 -13.86
C ALA A 78 22.86 6.84 -13.83
N VAL A 79 22.32 6.06 -14.76
CA VAL A 79 20.89 5.71 -14.80
C VAL A 79 20.50 4.74 -13.68
N HIS A 80 21.37 3.78 -13.34
CA HIS A 80 21.09 2.81 -12.27
C HIS A 80 21.26 3.40 -10.88
N LEU A 81 22.29 4.21 -10.67
CA LEU A 81 22.59 4.85 -9.39
C LEU A 81 21.77 6.13 -9.17
N GLY A 82 21.36 6.79 -10.26
CA GLY A 82 20.62 8.05 -10.25
C GLY A 82 19.38 8.06 -9.36
N PRO A 83 18.46 7.07 -9.42
CA PRO A 83 17.30 6.99 -8.52
C PRO A 83 17.69 6.98 -7.04
N LEU A 84 18.74 6.21 -6.68
CA LEU A 84 19.22 6.13 -5.30
C LEU A 84 19.82 7.47 -4.86
N LEU A 85 20.66 8.09 -5.69
CA LEU A 85 21.26 9.38 -5.35
C LEU A 85 20.22 10.50 -5.27
N ARG A 86 19.20 10.50 -6.14
CA ARG A 86 18.11 11.49 -6.10
C ARG A 86 17.40 11.50 -4.75
N GLN A 87 17.12 10.34 -4.21
CA GLN A 87 16.45 10.21 -2.92
C GLN A 87 17.29 10.75 -1.74
N TYR A 88 18.61 10.55 -1.76
CA TYR A 88 19.46 10.92 -0.62
C TYR A 88 20.14 12.29 -0.74
N TRP A 89 20.56 12.68 -1.95
CA TRP A 89 21.41 13.85 -2.18
C TRP A 89 20.73 15.01 -2.91
N PHE A 90 19.62 14.79 -3.62
CA PHE A 90 19.07 15.83 -4.52
C PHE A 90 17.63 16.25 -4.22
N ALA A 91 16.77 15.35 -3.73
CA ALA A 91 15.39 15.70 -3.41
C ALA A 91 15.33 16.55 -2.13
N ASN A 92 14.54 17.62 -2.15
CA ASN A 92 14.18 18.33 -0.92
C ASN A 92 13.28 17.46 -0.04
N ASP A 93 13.22 17.77 1.25
CA ASP A 93 12.57 16.91 2.23
C ASP A 93 11.06 16.72 1.99
N LEU A 94 10.39 17.63 1.26
CA LEU A 94 8.96 17.58 0.92
C LEU A 94 8.64 17.10 -0.51
N GLU A 95 9.66 16.78 -1.32
CA GLU A 95 9.47 16.46 -2.75
C GLU A 95 9.37 14.97 -3.06
N GLU A 96 9.89 14.09 -2.17
CA GLU A 96 9.92 12.66 -2.44
C GLU A 96 8.51 12.07 -2.59
N LYS A 97 8.36 11.11 -3.52
CA LYS A 97 7.13 10.35 -3.75
C LYS A 97 7.40 8.84 -3.65
N PRO A 98 6.44 8.00 -3.22
CA PRO A 98 5.09 8.37 -2.76
C PRO A 98 5.01 9.08 -1.41
N PHE A 99 5.97 8.87 -0.50
CA PHE A 99 6.07 9.63 0.76
C PHE A 99 7.31 10.51 0.76
N ASP A 100 7.13 11.73 1.25
CA ASP A 100 8.19 12.70 1.46
C ASP A 100 9.09 12.29 2.64
N ARG A 101 10.26 12.93 2.77
CA ARG A 101 11.25 12.55 3.79
C ARG A 101 10.76 12.89 5.19
N VAL A 102 10.03 13.98 5.39
CA VAL A 102 9.50 14.36 6.71
C VAL A 102 8.54 13.26 7.21
N THR A 103 7.62 12.83 6.36
CA THR A 103 6.69 11.73 6.65
C THR A 103 7.43 10.42 6.93
N ARG A 104 8.40 10.03 6.09
CA ARG A 104 9.19 8.80 6.33
C ARG A 104 9.97 8.87 7.64
N ASN A 105 10.60 10.01 7.94
CA ASN A 105 11.36 10.20 9.17
C ASN A 105 10.46 10.16 10.40
N TRP A 106 9.25 10.74 10.34
CA TRP A 106 8.25 10.63 11.39
C TRP A 106 7.93 9.16 11.67
N ILE A 107 7.62 8.36 10.64
CA ILE A 107 7.32 6.92 10.79
C ILE A 107 8.54 6.13 11.33
N TYR A 108 9.74 6.42 10.86
CA TYR A 108 10.95 5.76 11.35
C TYR A 108 11.27 6.12 12.81
N ALA A 109 11.02 7.36 13.21
CA ALA A 109 11.23 7.81 14.59
C ALA A 109 10.18 7.21 15.54
N THR A 110 8.89 7.27 15.19
CA THR A 110 7.79 6.71 16.00
C THR A 110 7.93 5.21 16.17
N SER A 111 8.20 4.48 15.09
CA SER A 111 8.38 3.03 15.15
C SER A 111 9.54 2.63 16.07
N LYS A 112 10.58 3.47 16.17
CA LYS A 112 11.71 3.25 17.11
C LYS A 112 11.43 3.74 18.54
N GLY A 113 10.21 4.20 18.83
CA GLY A 113 9.83 4.76 20.14
C GLY A 113 10.53 6.07 20.47
N LYS A 114 11.06 6.79 19.46
CA LYS A 114 11.71 8.09 19.68
C LYS A 114 10.68 9.19 19.86
N LYS A 115 11.05 10.25 20.58
CA LYS A 115 10.21 11.45 20.72
C LYS A 115 10.15 12.20 19.38
N ASN A 116 8.96 12.66 19.02
CA ASN A 116 8.67 13.42 17.81
C ASN A 116 8.51 14.93 18.04
N THR A 117 9.11 15.46 19.09
CA THR A 117 9.08 16.91 19.35
C THR A 117 10.05 17.61 18.42
N ILE A 118 9.57 18.58 17.64
CA ILE A 118 10.39 19.46 16.81
C ILE A 118 10.70 20.77 17.54
N GLY A 119 11.80 21.44 17.17
CA GLY A 119 12.13 22.80 17.59
C GLY A 119 12.01 23.79 16.44
N PHE A 120 12.03 25.10 16.73
CA PHE A 120 12.02 26.22 15.78
C PHE A 120 10.71 26.46 14.98
N GLY A 121 9.85 25.45 14.79
CA GLY A 121 8.53 25.59 14.16
C GLY A 121 8.25 24.55 13.08
N SER A 122 7.08 24.64 12.43
CA SER A 122 6.71 23.77 11.31
C SER A 122 7.54 24.09 10.06
N GLN A 123 7.90 23.05 9.31
CA GLN A 123 8.50 23.17 7.97
C GLN A 123 7.46 23.02 6.84
N VAL A 124 6.20 22.75 7.20
CA VAL A 124 5.11 22.64 6.23
C VAL A 124 4.82 24.02 5.65
N ASP A 125 4.67 24.09 4.33
CA ASP A 125 4.17 25.27 3.64
C ASP A 125 2.65 25.38 3.85
N TYR A 126 2.24 26.38 4.64
CA TYR A 126 0.84 26.64 4.97
C TYR A 126 0.07 27.30 3.81
N ASP A 127 0.76 27.80 2.77
CA ASP A 127 0.13 28.39 1.57
C ASP A 127 0.11 27.40 0.39
N ALA A 128 0.71 26.22 0.55
CA ALA A 128 0.70 25.19 -0.47
C ALA A 128 -0.70 24.59 -0.65
N VAL A 129 -1.18 24.58 -1.91
CA VAL A 129 -2.46 23.99 -2.28
C VAL A 129 -2.52 22.52 -1.86
N GLY A 130 -3.58 22.14 -1.15
CA GLY A 130 -3.77 20.81 -0.60
C GLY A 130 -3.21 20.60 0.81
N THR A 131 -2.61 21.61 1.44
CA THR A 131 -2.26 21.56 2.86
C THR A 131 -3.54 21.56 3.71
N TYR A 132 -3.67 20.57 4.59
CA TYR A 132 -4.79 20.45 5.53
C TYR A 132 -4.41 21.06 6.87
N THR A 133 -5.33 21.85 7.43
CA THR A 133 -5.19 22.43 8.76
C THR A 133 -6.38 22.02 9.61
N VAL A 134 -6.09 21.48 10.79
CA VAL A 134 -7.11 21.15 11.80
C VAL A 134 -7.44 22.42 12.58
N MET A 135 -8.73 22.74 12.69
CA MET A 135 -9.23 23.94 13.35
C MET A 135 -9.30 23.70 14.87
N PRO A 136 -8.48 24.38 15.69
CA PRO A 136 -8.52 24.19 17.13
C PRO A 136 -9.76 24.84 17.76
N ALA A 137 -10.24 24.27 18.85
CA ALA A 137 -11.31 24.85 19.66
C ALA A 137 -10.73 25.71 20.79
N MET A 138 -11.18 26.96 20.91
CA MET A 138 -10.75 27.88 21.97
C MET A 138 -11.26 27.45 23.35
N PHE A 139 -12.45 26.85 23.41
CA PHE A 139 -13.10 26.43 24.64
C PHE A 139 -13.31 24.93 24.66
N LYS A 140 -13.30 24.34 25.86
CA LYS A 140 -13.67 22.95 26.07
C LYS A 140 -15.11 22.74 25.59
N ARG A 141 -15.30 21.82 24.64
CA ARG A 141 -16.63 21.37 24.24
C ARG A 141 -17.08 20.31 25.25
N ASP A 142 -18.27 20.47 25.83
CA ASP A 142 -18.81 19.57 26.84
C ASP A 142 -19.44 18.32 26.18
N LYS A 143 -18.63 17.59 25.40
CA LYS A 143 -19.07 16.39 24.65
C LYS A 143 -18.68 15.10 25.36
N GLY A 144 -19.23 14.90 26.55
CA GLY A 144 -19.26 13.61 27.25
C GLY A 144 -17.91 13.04 27.71
N ASP A 145 -18.00 12.04 28.58
CA ASP A 145 -16.85 11.38 29.22
C ASP A 145 -15.92 10.67 28.22
N GLN A 146 -14.66 10.46 28.61
CA GLN A 146 -13.66 9.74 27.80
C GLN A 146 -14.12 8.31 27.51
N ARG A 147 -14.77 8.11 26.36
CA ARG A 147 -15.11 6.77 25.88
C ARG A 147 -13.92 6.23 25.09
N GLY A 148 -13.47 5.02 25.44
CA GLY A 148 -12.59 4.26 24.57
C GLY A 148 -13.21 4.11 23.18
N TYR A 149 -12.38 3.97 22.15
CA TYR A 149 -12.88 3.78 20.79
C TYR A 149 -13.50 2.39 20.65
N HIS A 150 -14.82 2.32 20.46
CA HIS A 150 -15.55 1.07 20.27
C HIS A 150 -16.52 1.18 19.11
N ARG A 151 -16.46 0.22 18.18
CA ARG A 151 -17.40 0.06 17.07
C ARG A 151 -17.84 -1.38 16.92
N PHE A 152 -19.12 -1.59 16.67
CA PHE A 152 -19.70 -2.91 16.43
C PHE A 152 -19.93 -3.07 14.93
N ILE A 153 -19.50 -4.21 14.38
CA ILE A 153 -19.61 -4.52 12.95
C ILE A 153 -20.36 -5.86 12.84
N GLY A 154 -21.41 -5.89 12.02
CA GLY A 154 -22.23 -7.09 11.79
C GLY A 154 -23.62 -7.09 12.45
N GLU A 155 -23.96 -6.09 13.28
CA GLU A 155 -25.24 -6.09 14.00
C GLU A 155 -26.46 -6.01 13.06
N ALA A 156 -26.35 -5.24 11.97
CA ALA A 156 -27.46 -5.03 11.04
C ALA A 156 -27.83 -6.28 10.21
N THR A 157 -26.86 -7.16 9.92
CA THR A 157 -27.08 -8.39 9.15
C THR A 157 -27.34 -9.61 10.04
N GLY A 158 -27.30 -9.45 11.36
CA GLY A 158 -27.67 -10.48 12.33
C GLY A 158 -26.66 -11.63 12.45
N VAL A 159 -25.36 -11.39 12.21
CA VAL A 159 -24.33 -12.41 12.47
C VAL A 159 -24.32 -12.84 13.94
N GLY A 160 -24.11 -14.13 14.20
CA GLY A 160 -24.02 -14.67 15.56
C GLY A 160 -22.79 -14.15 16.32
N ASN A 161 -21.70 -13.86 15.61
CA ASN A 161 -20.47 -13.31 16.19
C ASN A 161 -20.12 -11.93 15.60
N PRO A 162 -20.79 -10.84 16.02
CA PRO A 162 -20.40 -9.49 15.60
C PRO A 162 -19.00 -9.13 16.10
N MET A 163 -18.29 -8.29 15.34
CA MET A 163 -16.94 -7.85 15.69
C MET A 163 -16.99 -6.53 16.48
N THR A 164 -16.33 -6.49 17.63
CA THR A 164 -16.09 -5.23 18.37
C THR A 164 -14.69 -4.71 18.03
N LEU A 165 -14.63 -3.69 17.19
CA LEU A 165 -13.40 -2.98 16.88
C LEU A 165 -13.05 -2.02 18.03
N LYS A 166 -11.85 -2.18 18.61
CA LYS A 166 -11.35 -1.39 19.75
C LYS A 166 -10.35 -0.31 19.37
N HIS A 167 -9.99 -0.24 18.09
CA HIS A 167 -9.00 0.71 17.57
C HIS A 167 -9.38 1.14 16.16
N PHE A 168 -9.20 2.41 15.85
CA PHE A 168 -9.54 3.01 14.55
C PHE A 168 -8.46 2.83 13.47
N VAL A 169 -7.41 2.05 13.71
CA VAL A 169 -6.28 1.83 12.79
C VAL A 169 -6.09 0.35 12.64
N ASN A 170 -5.98 -0.14 11.41
CA ASN A 170 -5.65 -1.53 11.12
C ASN A 170 -4.57 -1.62 10.03
N ILE A 171 -3.95 -2.79 9.92
CA ILE A 171 -3.01 -3.10 8.83
C ILE A 171 -3.83 -3.50 7.59
N SER A 172 -3.68 -2.72 6.53
CA SER A 172 -4.36 -2.94 5.24
C SER A 172 -3.84 -4.20 4.54
N ALA A 173 -4.68 -4.71 3.64
CA ALA A 173 -4.47 -5.92 2.86
C ALA A 173 -3.11 -5.98 2.14
N MET A 174 -2.22 -6.88 2.57
CA MET A 174 -0.95 -7.14 1.90
C MET A 174 -0.62 -8.64 1.91
N SER A 175 -0.67 -9.27 0.75
CA SER A 175 -0.56 -10.73 0.64
C SER A 175 0.80 -11.28 1.07
N TYR A 176 0.81 -12.37 1.85
CA TYR A 176 1.96 -13.29 1.88
C TYR A 176 2.30 -13.78 0.47
N GLY A 177 3.57 -13.71 0.08
CA GLY A 177 4.04 -13.86 -1.29
C GLY A 177 4.45 -12.52 -1.91
N SER A 178 3.62 -11.47 -1.77
CA SER A 178 4.09 -10.10 -2.02
C SER A 178 5.04 -9.66 -0.90
N LEU A 179 4.67 -9.94 0.34
CA LEU A 179 5.52 -9.79 1.51
C LEU A 179 6.19 -11.11 1.88
N SER A 180 7.33 -11.02 2.56
CA SER A 180 8.07 -12.16 3.09
C SER A 180 7.37 -12.77 4.30
N ALA A 181 7.79 -14.00 4.66
CA ALA A 181 7.35 -14.66 5.89
C ALA A 181 7.66 -13.81 7.15
N ASN A 182 8.85 -13.22 7.21
CA ASN A 182 9.28 -12.38 8.32
C ASN A 182 8.43 -11.11 8.43
N ALA A 183 8.13 -10.46 7.30
CA ALA A 183 7.30 -9.26 7.30
C ALA A 183 5.88 -9.55 7.76
N VAL A 184 5.24 -10.60 7.25
CA VAL A 184 3.89 -10.98 7.65
C VAL A 184 3.85 -11.37 9.13
N SER A 185 4.85 -12.12 9.61
CA SER A 185 4.97 -12.49 11.03
C SER A 185 5.09 -11.27 11.93
N ALA A 186 5.99 -10.33 11.59
CA ALA A 186 6.20 -9.11 12.36
C ALA A 186 4.95 -8.21 12.39
N LEU A 187 4.26 -8.09 11.26
CA LEU A 187 3.00 -7.35 11.17
C LEU A 187 1.91 -7.97 12.04
N ASN A 188 1.72 -9.30 11.99
CA ASN A 188 0.70 -9.95 12.78
C ASN A 188 1.02 -9.93 14.28
N GLN A 189 2.27 -10.18 14.68
CA GLN A 189 2.69 -10.08 16.07
C GLN A 189 2.51 -8.65 16.61
N GLY A 190 3.00 -7.65 15.86
CA GLY A 190 2.83 -6.24 16.24
C GLY A 190 1.36 -5.78 16.25
N ALA A 191 0.51 -6.36 15.40
CA ALA A 191 -0.93 -6.12 15.43
C ALA A 191 -1.57 -6.65 16.71
N GLY A 192 -1.21 -7.87 17.14
CA GLY A 192 -1.66 -8.44 18.41
C GLY A 192 -1.21 -7.61 19.62
N GLU A 193 0.05 -7.17 19.63
CA GLU A 193 0.59 -6.30 20.69
C GLU A 193 -0.09 -4.92 20.76
N ALA A 194 -0.59 -4.41 19.64
CA ALA A 194 -1.29 -3.13 19.56
C ALA A 194 -2.82 -3.24 19.65
N GLY A 195 -3.38 -4.44 19.66
CA GLY A 195 -4.83 -4.66 19.67
C GLY A 195 -5.53 -4.21 18.38
N ILE A 196 -4.86 -4.28 17.24
CA ILE A 196 -5.40 -3.93 15.92
C ILE A 196 -5.54 -5.17 15.03
N LEU A 197 -6.29 -5.03 13.92
CA LEU A 197 -6.45 -6.11 12.96
C LEU A 197 -5.37 -6.10 11.88
N HIS A 198 -4.99 -7.29 11.41
CA HIS A 198 -4.13 -7.47 10.24
C HIS A 198 -4.88 -8.11 9.08
N ASN A 199 -5.06 -7.39 7.98
CA ASN A 199 -5.69 -7.96 6.79
C ASN A 199 -4.70 -8.82 5.97
N THR A 200 -5.06 -10.07 5.69
CA THR A 200 -4.18 -11.07 5.05
C THR A 200 -3.79 -10.72 3.62
N GLY A 201 -4.54 -9.82 2.98
CA GLY A 201 -4.51 -9.63 1.55
C GLY A 201 -4.95 -10.87 0.76
N GLU A 202 -4.85 -10.79 -0.56
CA GLU A 202 -5.34 -11.85 -1.47
C GLU A 202 -4.55 -13.16 -1.42
N GLY A 203 -3.47 -13.26 -0.62
CA GLY A 203 -2.49 -14.36 -0.71
C GLY A 203 -2.90 -15.69 -0.10
N GLY A 204 -4.11 -15.79 0.45
CA GLY A 204 -4.54 -16.89 1.31
C GLY A 204 -4.12 -16.69 2.77
N PHE A 205 -4.57 -17.59 3.63
CA PHE A 205 -4.31 -17.55 5.07
C PHE A 205 -3.07 -18.41 5.43
N ALA A 206 -1.90 -17.76 5.44
CA ALA A 206 -0.62 -18.40 5.77
C ALA A 206 -0.38 -18.54 7.31
N PRO A 207 0.46 -19.48 7.77
CA PRO A 207 0.83 -19.62 9.19
C PRO A 207 1.40 -18.35 9.83
N TYR A 208 2.02 -17.47 9.02
CA TYR A 208 2.58 -16.20 9.48
C TYR A 208 1.51 -15.18 9.90
N HIS A 209 0.24 -15.41 9.59
CA HIS A 209 -0.89 -14.62 10.08
C HIS A 209 -1.43 -15.11 11.44
N GLN A 210 -0.82 -16.14 12.03
CA GLN A 210 -1.25 -16.78 13.29
C GLN A 210 -0.22 -16.54 14.41
N ARG A 211 0.39 -15.36 14.44
CA ARG A 211 1.45 -14.95 15.38
C ARG A 211 0.94 -14.11 16.55
N GLY A 212 -0.37 -14.13 16.79
CA GLY A 212 -1.00 -13.50 17.96
C GLY A 212 -1.96 -12.36 17.64
N GLY A 213 -1.96 -11.84 16.40
CA GLY A 213 -2.91 -10.83 15.96
C GLY A 213 -4.18 -11.43 15.35
N ASP A 214 -5.30 -10.75 15.57
CA ASP A 214 -6.55 -11.01 14.86
C ASP A 214 -6.47 -10.50 13.42
N VAL A 215 -7.20 -11.15 12.51
CA VAL A 215 -7.11 -10.90 11.08
C VAL A 215 -8.45 -10.65 10.40
N ILE A 216 -8.36 -9.85 9.33
CA ILE A 216 -9.40 -9.77 8.30
C ILE A 216 -8.94 -10.68 7.17
N PHE A 217 -9.67 -11.76 6.90
CA PHE A 217 -9.36 -12.63 5.77
C PHE A 217 -9.89 -12.01 4.48
N GLN A 218 -8.99 -11.68 3.56
CA GLN A 218 -9.38 -11.08 2.28
C GLN A 218 -9.50 -12.13 1.17
N LEU A 219 -10.70 -12.24 0.60
CA LEU A 219 -11.00 -13.10 -0.54
C LEU A 219 -10.87 -12.29 -1.85
N GLY A 220 -9.79 -12.55 -2.59
CA GLY A 220 -9.58 -12.01 -3.93
C GLY A 220 -10.16 -12.88 -5.05
N THR A 221 -10.14 -12.38 -6.28
CA THR A 221 -10.67 -13.10 -7.47
C THR A 221 -9.91 -14.38 -7.81
N GLY A 222 -8.66 -14.52 -7.35
CA GLY A 222 -7.88 -15.75 -7.51
C GLY A 222 -8.25 -16.87 -6.53
N LYS A 223 -9.13 -16.58 -5.55
CA LYS A 223 -9.64 -17.51 -4.53
C LYS A 223 -8.53 -18.28 -3.80
N PHE A 224 -7.36 -17.67 -3.63
CA PHE A 224 -6.20 -18.34 -3.05
C PHE A 224 -6.49 -18.81 -1.61
N GLY A 225 -6.21 -20.09 -1.33
CA GLY A 225 -6.59 -20.76 -0.08
C GLY A 225 -8.03 -21.31 -0.08
N CYS A 226 -8.95 -20.73 -0.86
CA CYS A 226 -10.38 -21.08 -0.90
C CYS A 226 -10.85 -21.61 -2.26
N ARG A 227 -9.95 -22.23 -3.02
CA ARG A 227 -10.23 -22.75 -4.37
C ARG A 227 -10.13 -24.26 -4.47
N ASP A 228 -10.80 -24.81 -5.47
CA ASP A 228 -10.58 -26.17 -5.96
C ASP A 228 -9.42 -26.23 -6.98
N ASP A 229 -9.23 -27.41 -7.58
CA ASP A 229 -8.17 -27.65 -8.56
C ASP A 229 -8.43 -26.94 -9.90
N ASN A 230 -9.68 -26.61 -10.23
CA ASN A 230 -10.05 -25.84 -11.42
C ASN A 230 -9.84 -24.33 -11.20
N GLY A 231 -9.82 -23.91 -9.94
CA GLY A 231 -9.68 -22.52 -9.54
C GLY A 231 -10.96 -21.82 -9.15
N ASP A 232 -12.05 -22.57 -9.07
CA ASP A 232 -13.35 -22.10 -8.64
C ASP A 232 -13.40 -22.07 -7.12
N PHE A 233 -14.33 -21.28 -6.58
CA PHE A 233 -14.49 -21.14 -5.13
C PHE A 233 -14.99 -22.45 -4.50
N SER A 234 -14.35 -22.84 -3.40
CA SER A 234 -14.66 -24.05 -2.64
C SER A 234 -15.20 -23.68 -1.25
N ASP A 235 -16.47 -23.99 -1.01
CA ASP A 235 -17.13 -23.76 0.28
C ASP A 235 -16.39 -24.42 1.44
N ALA A 236 -15.98 -25.68 1.28
CA ALA A 236 -15.29 -26.43 2.32
C ALA A 236 -13.94 -25.77 2.69
N ALA A 237 -13.15 -25.37 1.70
CA ALA A 237 -11.87 -24.72 1.94
C ALA A 237 -12.03 -23.32 2.55
N PHE A 238 -13.07 -22.58 2.16
CA PHE A 238 -13.40 -21.32 2.80
C PHE A 238 -13.85 -21.50 4.24
N ALA A 239 -14.75 -22.44 4.52
CA ALA A 239 -15.27 -22.71 5.86
C ALA A 239 -14.14 -23.11 6.82
N GLU A 240 -13.15 -23.89 6.37
CA GLU A 240 -11.97 -24.24 7.16
C GLU A 240 -11.16 -22.99 7.59
N ILE A 241 -10.89 -22.08 6.66
CA ILE A 241 -10.18 -20.82 6.97
C ILE A 241 -11.04 -19.93 7.85
N ALA A 242 -12.32 -19.77 7.52
CA ALA A 242 -13.24 -18.91 8.24
C ALA A 242 -13.49 -19.39 9.67
N ALA A 243 -13.41 -20.69 9.94
CA ALA A 243 -13.56 -21.26 11.28
C ALA A 243 -12.40 -20.93 12.23
N HIS A 244 -11.25 -20.48 11.72
CA HIS A 244 -10.09 -20.19 12.55
C HIS A 244 -10.35 -19.01 13.50
N ASP A 245 -9.93 -19.12 14.77
CA ASP A 245 -10.23 -18.13 15.82
C ASP A 245 -9.67 -16.73 15.53
N ASN A 246 -8.44 -16.66 14.99
CA ASN A 246 -7.83 -15.41 14.56
C ASN A 246 -8.59 -14.71 13.43
N VAL A 247 -9.38 -15.41 12.62
CA VAL A 247 -10.15 -14.78 11.53
C VAL A 247 -11.38 -14.13 12.16
N ARG A 248 -11.44 -12.80 12.19
CA ARG A 248 -12.53 -12.05 12.85
C ARG A 248 -13.53 -11.46 11.87
N MET A 249 -13.11 -11.18 10.65
CA MET A 249 -13.94 -10.62 9.59
C MET A 249 -13.50 -11.14 8.22
N ILE A 250 -14.42 -11.14 7.26
CA ILE A 250 -14.18 -11.55 5.88
C ILE A 250 -14.31 -10.32 4.98
N GLU A 251 -13.34 -10.07 4.11
CA GLU A 251 -13.37 -8.98 3.15
C GLU A 251 -13.36 -9.53 1.72
N LEU A 252 -14.48 -9.37 1.01
CA LEU A 252 -14.54 -9.65 -0.42
C LEU A 252 -13.91 -8.50 -1.20
N LYS A 253 -12.74 -8.73 -1.77
CA LYS A 253 -12.05 -7.70 -2.55
C LYS A 253 -12.63 -7.60 -3.95
N LEU A 254 -13.36 -6.54 -4.25
CA LEU A 254 -13.82 -6.23 -5.61
C LEU A 254 -12.71 -5.55 -6.41
N MET A 255 -12.04 -4.55 -5.81
CA MET A 255 -10.98 -3.77 -6.46
C MET A 255 -9.87 -3.36 -5.47
N GLN A 256 -8.74 -2.91 -6.01
CA GLN A 256 -7.68 -2.23 -5.24
C GLN A 256 -7.22 -0.98 -5.98
N GLY A 257 -6.81 0.04 -5.23
CA GLY A 257 -6.44 1.36 -5.77
C GLY A 257 -5.41 1.30 -6.90
N ALA A 258 -4.33 0.54 -6.70
CA ALA A 258 -3.22 0.49 -7.67
C ALA A 258 -3.53 -0.23 -9.00
N LYS A 259 -4.64 -0.96 -9.08
CA LYS A 259 -5.04 -1.67 -10.31
C LYS A 259 -6.54 -1.99 -10.30
N PRO A 260 -7.41 -0.98 -10.31
CA PRO A 260 -8.84 -1.19 -10.39
C PRO A 260 -9.16 -1.97 -11.66
N GLY A 261 -10.10 -2.89 -11.56
CA GLY A 261 -10.52 -3.73 -12.68
C GLY A 261 -9.55 -4.86 -13.07
N LYS A 262 -8.46 -5.12 -12.33
CA LYS A 262 -7.56 -6.27 -12.54
C LYS A 262 -7.26 -7.02 -11.24
N GLY A 263 -7.11 -8.34 -11.34
CA GLY A 263 -6.80 -9.20 -10.20
C GLY A 263 -5.36 -9.09 -9.67
N GLY A 264 -5.08 -9.84 -8.60
CA GLY A 264 -3.74 -10.12 -8.07
C GLY A 264 -2.70 -10.47 -9.15
N ILE A 265 -1.46 -10.01 -8.94
CA ILE A 265 -0.30 -10.34 -9.79
C ILE A 265 0.82 -10.74 -8.84
N LEU A 266 1.32 -11.96 -8.97
CA LEU A 266 2.52 -12.41 -8.27
C LEU A 266 3.51 -12.97 -9.30
N PRO A 267 4.69 -12.34 -9.47
CA PRO A 267 5.73 -12.83 -10.37
C PRO A 267 6.21 -14.22 -9.95
N LYS A 268 6.53 -15.07 -10.94
CA LYS A 268 6.98 -16.45 -10.74
C LYS A 268 8.21 -16.56 -9.85
N GLU A 269 9.10 -15.56 -9.86
CA GLU A 269 10.30 -15.52 -9.03
C GLU A 269 9.96 -15.49 -7.54
N LYS A 270 8.74 -15.10 -7.18
CA LYS A 270 8.22 -15.05 -5.80
C LYS A 270 7.33 -16.25 -5.46
N ILE A 271 7.20 -17.24 -6.33
CA ILE A 271 6.38 -18.42 -6.07
C ILE A 271 7.27 -19.54 -5.54
N THR A 272 7.31 -19.66 -4.22
CA THR A 272 7.94 -20.79 -3.53
C THR A 272 6.98 -21.99 -3.49
N ALA A 273 7.50 -23.17 -3.14
CA ALA A 273 6.67 -24.35 -2.94
C ALA A 273 5.60 -24.14 -1.86
N GLU A 274 5.93 -23.41 -0.79
CA GLU A 274 5.00 -23.04 0.27
C GLU A 274 3.88 -22.11 -0.24
N ILE A 275 4.24 -21.08 -1.01
CA ILE A 275 3.24 -20.15 -1.60
C ILE A 275 2.35 -20.91 -2.59
N ALA A 276 2.93 -21.77 -3.42
CA ALA A 276 2.18 -22.59 -4.37
C ALA A 276 1.17 -23.51 -3.66
N ALA A 277 1.56 -24.13 -2.55
CA ALA A 277 0.69 -24.98 -1.74
C ALA A 277 -0.45 -24.17 -1.08
N ILE A 278 -0.13 -23.06 -0.40
CA ILE A 278 -1.13 -22.20 0.26
C ILE A 278 -2.13 -21.65 -0.77
N ARG A 279 -1.64 -21.23 -1.93
CA ARG A 279 -2.49 -20.61 -2.96
C ARG A 279 -3.16 -21.63 -3.88
N LYS A 280 -2.78 -22.90 -3.85
CA LYS A 280 -3.19 -23.95 -4.80
C LYS A 280 -2.95 -23.52 -6.26
N VAL A 281 -1.71 -23.14 -6.57
CA VAL A 281 -1.27 -22.69 -7.91
C VAL A 281 -0.01 -23.42 -8.35
N PRO A 282 0.22 -23.59 -9.67
CA PRO A 282 1.44 -24.22 -10.17
C PRO A 282 2.68 -23.34 -9.94
N ILE A 283 3.83 -24.00 -9.80
CA ILE A 283 5.15 -23.35 -9.69
C ILE A 283 5.70 -23.03 -11.09
N GLY A 284 6.45 -21.94 -11.22
CA GLY A 284 7.27 -21.65 -12.42
C GLY A 284 6.62 -20.72 -13.44
N GLN A 285 5.38 -20.27 -13.21
CA GLN A 285 4.68 -19.30 -14.05
C GLN A 285 4.13 -18.15 -13.22
N ASP A 286 3.95 -16.98 -13.83
CA ASP A 286 3.34 -15.85 -13.14
C ASP A 286 1.90 -16.18 -12.75
N VAL A 287 1.49 -15.73 -11.56
CA VAL A 287 0.11 -15.87 -11.11
C VAL A 287 -0.63 -14.58 -11.42
N LEU A 288 -1.58 -14.69 -12.35
CA LEU A 288 -2.47 -13.61 -12.76
C LEU A 288 -3.89 -13.99 -12.36
N SER A 289 -4.45 -13.31 -11.36
CA SER A 289 -5.84 -13.55 -10.96
C SER A 289 -6.82 -12.96 -11.97
N PRO A 290 -8.02 -13.55 -12.12
CA PRO A 290 -9.08 -12.98 -12.94
C PRO A 290 -9.42 -11.54 -12.55
N PRO A 291 -9.94 -10.71 -13.47
CA PRO A 291 -10.29 -9.32 -13.19
C PRO A 291 -11.57 -9.16 -12.36
N ARG A 292 -12.45 -10.16 -12.33
CA ARG A 292 -13.74 -10.16 -11.63
C ARG A 292 -13.93 -11.49 -10.89
N HIS A 293 -14.85 -11.50 -9.93
CA HIS A 293 -15.34 -12.71 -9.29
C HIS A 293 -16.26 -13.44 -10.28
N ALA A 294 -16.19 -14.77 -10.33
CA ALA A 294 -16.98 -15.56 -11.27
C ALA A 294 -18.39 -15.87 -10.73
N GLU A 295 -18.63 -15.60 -9.45
CA GLU A 295 -19.85 -15.97 -8.73
C GLU A 295 -21.01 -15.00 -8.98
N PHE A 296 -20.75 -13.82 -9.55
CA PHE A 296 -21.77 -12.81 -9.79
C PHE A 296 -21.35 -11.83 -10.90
N ASP A 297 -22.35 -11.35 -11.64
CA ASP A 297 -22.19 -10.31 -12.68
C ASP A 297 -22.97 -9.02 -12.33
N ASP A 298 -23.76 -9.05 -11.25
CA ASP A 298 -24.60 -7.94 -10.81
C ASP A 298 -24.64 -7.80 -9.28
N LEU A 299 -25.37 -6.78 -8.82
CA LEU A 299 -25.49 -6.43 -7.41
C LEU A 299 -26.25 -7.49 -6.59
N ALA A 300 -27.30 -8.07 -7.15
CA ALA A 300 -28.10 -9.09 -6.47
C ALA A 300 -27.26 -10.36 -6.22
N GLY A 301 -26.55 -10.84 -7.24
CA GLY A 301 -25.63 -11.96 -7.10
C GLY A 301 -24.46 -11.67 -6.16
N MET A 302 -23.98 -10.42 -6.12
CA MET A 302 -22.97 -10.03 -5.12
C MET A 302 -23.52 -10.17 -3.70
N PHE A 303 -24.76 -9.72 -3.43
CA PHE A 303 -25.38 -9.86 -2.12
C PHE A 303 -25.62 -11.34 -1.77
N ASP A 304 -26.08 -12.16 -2.72
CA ASP A 304 -26.22 -13.62 -2.53
C ASP A 304 -24.88 -14.25 -2.13
N PHE A 305 -23.78 -13.81 -2.77
CA PHE A 305 -22.46 -14.31 -2.44
C PHE A 305 -21.98 -13.84 -1.07
N LEU A 306 -22.23 -12.59 -0.68
CA LEU A 306 -21.92 -12.09 0.68
C LEU A 306 -22.71 -12.88 1.73
N ASP A 307 -23.97 -13.17 1.48
CA ASP A 307 -24.82 -13.94 2.39
C ASP A 307 -24.34 -15.39 2.51
N ARG A 308 -23.91 -16.01 1.41
CA ARG A 308 -23.27 -17.34 1.40
C ARG A 308 -22.00 -17.36 2.24
N LEU A 309 -21.10 -16.39 2.06
CA LEU A 309 -19.87 -16.26 2.86
C LEU A 309 -20.19 -16.07 4.34
N ARG A 310 -21.17 -15.22 4.65
CA ARG A 310 -21.61 -14.94 6.02
C ARG A 310 -22.19 -16.19 6.68
N GLY A 311 -23.04 -16.94 5.96
CA GLY A 311 -23.65 -18.17 6.47
C GLY A 311 -22.64 -19.28 6.80
N MET A 312 -21.52 -19.33 6.09
CA MET A 312 -20.43 -20.28 6.41
C MET A 312 -19.50 -19.79 7.51
N ALA A 313 -19.25 -18.48 7.58
CA ALA A 313 -18.27 -17.91 8.51
C ALA A 313 -18.86 -17.56 9.89
N ASP A 314 -20.16 -17.25 9.94
CA ASP A 314 -20.85 -16.65 11.09
C ASP A 314 -20.10 -15.44 11.68
N LYS A 315 -19.55 -14.61 10.80
CA LYS A 315 -18.69 -13.45 11.08
C LYS A 315 -19.02 -12.31 10.11
N PRO A 316 -18.71 -11.04 10.43
CA PRO A 316 -19.01 -9.90 9.55
C PRO A 316 -18.32 -10.04 8.20
N VAL A 317 -19.05 -9.74 7.13
CA VAL A 317 -18.58 -9.80 5.75
C VAL A 317 -18.71 -8.44 5.10
N GLY A 318 -17.59 -7.89 4.66
CA GLY A 318 -17.53 -6.60 3.98
C GLY A 318 -16.96 -6.70 2.58
N ILE A 319 -16.91 -5.56 1.90
CA ILE A 319 -16.34 -5.43 0.56
C ILE A 319 -15.18 -4.43 0.55
N LYS A 320 -14.21 -4.65 -0.33
CA LYS A 320 -13.19 -3.65 -0.66
C LYS A 320 -13.39 -3.12 -2.07
N ILE A 321 -13.54 -1.80 -2.19
CA ILE A 321 -13.84 -1.11 -3.44
C ILE A 321 -12.81 -0.03 -3.74
N VAL A 322 -12.79 0.39 -5.00
CA VAL A 322 -12.21 1.67 -5.42
C VAL A 322 -13.38 2.45 -5.99
N ALA A 323 -13.70 3.59 -5.39
CA ALA A 323 -14.80 4.40 -5.90
C ALA A 323 -14.51 4.84 -7.35
N GLY A 324 -15.54 4.79 -8.18
CA GLY A 324 -15.50 5.22 -9.57
C GLY A 324 -16.75 6.03 -9.89
N HIS A 325 -17.79 5.34 -10.34
CA HIS A 325 -19.09 5.93 -10.60
C HIS A 325 -19.93 6.01 -9.33
N ILE A 326 -20.49 7.18 -9.04
CA ILE A 326 -21.31 7.38 -7.83
C ILE A 326 -22.57 6.53 -7.86
N GLU A 327 -23.08 6.26 -9.06
CA GLU A 327 -24.30 5.50 -9.31
C GLU A 327 -24.18 4.04 -8.85
N GLU A 328 -22.98 3.44 -8.94
CA GLU A 328 -22.73 2.08 -8.43
C GLU A 328 -22.79 2.04 -6.90
N ILE A 329 -22.32 3.11 -6.26
CA ILE A 329 -22.35 3.25 -4.80
C ILE A 329 -23.78 3.52 -4.33
N GLU A 330 -24.52 4.40 -5.03
CA GLU A 330 -25.93 4.64 -4.77
C GLU A 330 -26.76 3.36 -4.96
N ALA A 331 -26.49 2.56 -5.99
CA ALA A 331 -27.17 1.28 -6.19
C ALA A 331 -26.95 0.31 -5.03
N ILE A 332 -25.72 0.21 -4.51
CA ILE A 332 -25.44 -0.57 -3.29
C ILE A 332 -26.26 -0.04 -2.12
N ALA A 333 -26.24 1.29 -1.89
CA ALA A 333 -26.94 1.92 -0.77
C ALA A 333 -28.48 1.76 -0.88
N GLU A 334 -29.03 1.85 -2.09
CA GLU A 334 -30.45 1.65 -2.37
C GLU A 334 -30.88 0.20 -2.14
N ALA A 335 -30.12 -0.78 -2.66
CA ALA A 335 -30.40 -2.20 -2.43
C ALA A 335 -30.34 -2.54 -0.93
N MET A 336 -29.35 -1.99 -0.23
CA MET A 336 -29.24 -2.07 1.22
C MET A 336 -30.47 -1.48 1.94
N ALA A 337 -31.01 -0.36 1.46
CA ALA A 337 -32.21 0.24 2.05
C ALA A 337 -33.45 -0.63 1.81
N ALA A 338 -33.56 -1.23 0.62
CA ALA A 338 -34.64 -2.14 0.25
C ALA A 338 -34.60 -3.49 1.00
N GLU A 339 -33.40 -3.98 1.32
CA GLU A 339 -33.18 -5.27 1.97
C GLU A 339 -32.35 -5.09 3.28
N PRO A 340 -32.98 -4.70 4.41
CA PRO A 340 -32.26 -4.19 5.58
C PRO A 340 -31.29 -5.15 6.26
N THR A 341 -31.47 -6.46 6.07
CA THR A 341 -30.63 -7.51 6.66
C THR A 341 -29.54 -8.01 5.70
N ARG A 342 -29.38 -7.40 4.53
CA ARG A 342 -28.44 -7.81 3.48
C ARG A 342 -27.41 -6.72 3.16
N GLY A 343 -26.42 -7.11 2.37
CA GLY A 343 -25.32 -6.25 1.93
C GLY A 343 -24.08 -6.36 2.82
N PRO A 344 -23.07 -5.51 2.59
CA PRO A 344 -21.81 -5.55 3.34
C PRO A 344 -21.95 -4.95 4.75
N ASP A 345 -21.32 -5.59 5.73
CA ASP A 345 -21.22 -5.10 7.12
C ASP A 345 -20.20 -3.96 7.25
N PHE A 346 -19.22 -3.92 6.36
CA PHE A 346 -18.23 -2.85 6.25
C PHE A 346 -17.80 -2.65 4.79
N ILE A 347 -17.36 -1.44 4.46
CA ILE A 347 -16.80 -1.11 3.15
C ILE A 347 -15.41 -0.50 3.35
N SER A 348 -14.40 -1.17 2.80
CA SER A 348 -13.05 -0.62 2.66
C SER A 348 -12.95 0.18 1.37
N VAL A 349 -12.92 1.51 1.49
CA VAL A 349 -12.78 2.46 0.38
C VAL A 349 -11.29 2.71 0.13
N ASP A 350 -10.77 2.16 -0.96
CA ASP A 350 -9.37 2.30 -1.38
C ASP A 350 -9.26 3.41 -2.44
N GLY A 351 -8.40 4.41 -2.21
CA GLY A 351 -8.10 5.44 -3.20
C GLY A 351 -7.23 4.92 -4.34
N GLY A 352 -7.37 5.49 -5.55
CA GLY A 352 -6.57 5.15 -6.73
C GLY A 352 -5.05 5.26 -6.51
N GLU A 353 -4.63 6.08 -5.55
CA GLU A 353 -3.24 6.24 -5.10
C GLU A 353 -2.70 5.09 -4.24
N GLY A 354 -3.48 4.01 -4.05
CA GLY A 354 -3.13 2.82 -3.31
C GLY A 354 -1.81 2.16 -3.74
N GLY A 355 -1.19 1.41 -2.84
CA GLY A 355 0.06 0.69 -3.11
C GLY A 355 -0.15 -0.66 -3.78
N THR A 356 0.92 -1.25 -4.31
CA THR A 356 0.93 -2.64 -4.81
C THR A 356 2.34 -3.21 -4.84
N GLY A 357 2.45 -4.53 -4.69
CA GLY A 357 3.69 -5.25 -4.98
C GLY A 357 3.98 -5.35 -6.48
N ALA A 358 2.94 -5.38 -7.32
CA ALA A 358 3.04 -5.42 -8.78
C ALA A 358 1.72 -4.95 -9.43
N ALA A 359 1.80 -4.00 -10.36
CA ALA A 359 0.71 -3.59 -11.23
C ALA A 359 1.22 -3.01 -12.55
N PRO A 360 0.40 -3.02 -13.61
CA PRO A 360 0.65 -2.21 -14.80
C PRO A 360 0.65 -0.71 -14.46
N LEU A 361 1.63 0.04 -14.99
CA LEU A 361 1.79 1.47 -14.73
C LEU A 361 0.52 2.27 -15.07
N VAL A 362 -0.14 1.95 -16.19
CA VAL A 362 -1.33 2.68 -16.63
C VAL A 362 -2.46 2.64 -15.60
N LEU A 363 -2.69 1.49 -14.96
CA LEU A 363 -3.72 1.37 -13.95
C LEU A 363 -3.29 2.03 -12.63
N ALA A 364 -2.03 1.87 -12.25
CA ALA A 364 -1.51 2.45 -11.00
C ALA A 364 -1.49 3.98 -10.99
N SER A 365 -1.46 4.62 -12.16
CA SER A 365 -1.37 6.09 -12.27
C SER A 365 -2.67 6.76 -12.72
N HIS A 366 -3.61 6.05 -13.32
CA HIS A 366 -4.74 6.66 -14.03
C HIS A 366 -6.11 6.03 -13.78
N ALA A 367 -6.22 5.05 -12.89
CA ALA A 367 -7.50 4.39 -12.60
C ALA A 367 -7.90 4.55 -11.13
N GLY A 368 -9.16 4.93 -10.90
CA GLY A 368 -9.74 5.17 -9.58
C GLY A 368 -9.69 6.63 -9.14
N VAL A 369 -10.69 7.08 -8.38
CA VAL A 369 -10.64 8.41 -7.75
C VAL A 369 -9.74 8.39 -6.51
N PRO A 370 -9.18 9.53 -6.09
CA PRO A 370 -8.38 9.56 -4.87
C PRO A 370 -9.21 9.24 -3.63
N MET A 371 -8.55 8.77 -2.56
CA MET A 371 -9.23 8.24 -1.36
C MET A 371 -10.26 9.20 -0.78
N LYS A 372 -9.92 10.50 -0.70
CA LYS A 372 -10.76 11.52 -0.06
C LYS A 372 -12.09 11.73 -0.79
N GLN A 373 -12.03 11.84 -2.12
CA GLN A 373 -13.22 11.92 -2.98
C GLN A 373 -14.02 10.62 -2.87
N GLY A 374 -13.36 9.47 -3.01
CA GLY A 374 -14.03 8.18 -2.96
C GLY A 374 -14.76 7.95 -1.64
N LEU A 375 -14.13 8.28 -0.52
CA LEU A 375 -14.71 8.17 0.81
C LEU A 375 -15.92 9.09 0.98
N ALA A 376 -15.80 10.36 0.60
CA ALA A 376 -16.90 11.32 0.68
C ALA A 376 -18.11 10.89 -0.18
N MET A 377 -17.85 10.33 -1.38
CA MET A 377 -18.91 9.79 -2.24
C MET A 377 -19.65 8.62 -1.57
N VAL A 378 -18.91 7.71 -0.92
CA VAL A 378 -19.49 6.55 -0.23
C VAL A 378 -20.28 6.97 1.01
N ASP A 379 -19.70 7.82 1.87
CA ASP A 379 -20.39 8.33 3.06
C ASP A 379 -21.67 9.07 2.68
N TRP A 380 -21.61 9.99 1.70
CA TRP A 380 -22.77 10.74 1.21
C TRP A 380 -23.86 9.81 0.66
N ALA A 381 -23.52 8.83 -0.19
CA ALA A 381 -24.50 7.93 -0.78
C ALA A 381 -25.21 7.08 0.29
N LEU A 382 -24.44 6.53 1.24
CA LEU A 382 -25.03 5.76 2.34
C LEU A 382 -25.94 6.61 3.24
N ARG A 383 -25.59 7.89 3.48
CA ARG A 383 -26.45 8.83 4.23
C ARG A 383 -27.71 9.18 3.47
N LYS A 384 -27.61 9.45 2.17
CA LYS A 384 -28.75 9.78 1.29
C LYS A 384 -29.83 8.72 1.33
N TYR A 385 -29.44 7.44 1.36
CA TYR A 385 -30.37 6.31 1.42
C TYR A 385 -30.66 5.83 2.85
N GLY A 386 -30.16 6.52 3.88
CA GLY A 386 -30.46 6.21 5.28
C GLY A 386 -29.85 4.91 5.81
N VAL A 387 -28.76 4.42 5.19
CA VAL A 387 -28.12 3.13 5.53
C VAL A 387 -26.74 3.29 6.17
N ARG A 388 -26.22 4.52 6.31
CA ARG A 388 -24.87 4.81 6.81
C ARG A 388 -24.56 4.21 8.18
N ASP A 389 -25.51 4.22 9.10
CA ASP A 389 -25.32 3.73 10.47
C ASP A 389 -25.19 2.19 10.56
N ARG A 390 -25.46 1.48 9.45
CA ARG A 390 -25.42 0.01 9.39
C ARG A 390 -24.11 -0.53 8.82
N VAL A 391 -23.24 0.35 8.31
CA VAL A 391 -22.01 -0.02 7.59
C VAL A 391 -20.83 0.69 8.21
N HIS A 392 -19.79 -0.06 8.56
CA HIS A 392 -18.53 0.53 8.98
C HIS A 392 -17.67 0.92 7.77
N LEU A 393 -17.20 2.16 7.68
CA LEU A 393 -16.34 2.62 6.59
C LEU A 393 -14.86 2.59 6.99
N PHE A 394 -14.06 1.77 6.29
CA PHE A 394 -12.61 1.85 6.37
C PHE A 394 -12.04 2.68 5.22
N ALA A 395 -11.21 3.68 5.52
CA ALA A 395 -10.47 4.41 4.51
C ALA A 395 -9.06 3.84 4.29
N SER A 396 -8.66 3.72 3.03
CA SER A 396 -7.32 3.28 2.63
C SER A 396 -6.82 4.11 1.45
N GLY A 397 -5.61 4.65 1.52
CA GLY A 397 -5.04 5.46 0.43
C GLY A 397 -4.07 6.51 0.95
N GLN A 398 -2.77 6.21 0.85
CA GLN A 398 -1.67 7.06 1.34
C GLN A 398 -1.74 7.54 2.80
N ILE A 399 -2.66 7.05 3.62
CA ILE A 399 -2.73 7.35 5.07
C ILE A 399 -1.48 6.82 5.79
N SER A 400 -0.79 7.69 6.52
CA SER A 400 0.44 7.33 7.23
C SER A 400 0.76 8.15 8.47
N THR A 401 0.14 9.32 8.65
CA THR A 401 0.38 10.25 9.76
C THR A 401 -0.92 10.60 10.48
N PRO A 402 -0.89 11.22 11.68
CA PRO A 402 -2.09 11.56 12.43
C PRO A 402 -3.04 12.48 11.66
N ILE A 403 -2.51 13.44 10.90
CA ILE A 403 -3.32 14.35 10.08
C ILE A 403 -4.08 13.58 8.98
N ASP A 404 -3.46 12.58 8.36
CA ASP A 404 -4.14 11.74 7.35
C ASP A 404 -5.32 10.99 7.96
N VAL A 405 -5.15 10.47 9.19
CA VAL A 405 -6.21 9.76 9.92
C VAL A 405 -7.36 10.71 10.23
N VAL A 406 -7.06 11.89 10.79
CA VAL A 406 -8.09 12.89 11.14
C VAL A 406 -8.86 13.37 9.90
N VAL A 407 -8.17 13.60 8.78
CA VAL A 407 -8.81 13.94 7.49
C VAL A 407 -9.74 12.83 7.02
N ALA A 408 -9.32 11.55 7.10
CA ALA A 408 -10.18 10.44 6.73
C ALA A 408 -11.42 10.33 7.65
N MET A 409 -11.24 10.46 8.97
CA MET A 409 -12.34 10.41 9.94
C MET A 409 -13.36 11.54 9.70
N ALA A 410 -12.88 12.77 9.48
CA ALA A 410 -13.71 13.93 9.17
C ALA A 410 -14.53 13.76 7.88
N LEU A 411 -14.00 13.01 6.90
CA LEU A 411 -14.69 12.66 5.66
C LEU A 411 -15.65 11.46 5.79
N GLY A 412 -15.88 10.97 7.00
CA GLY A 412 -16.85 9.91 7.28
C GLY A 412 -16.27 8.51 7.38
N ALA A 413 -14.94 8.33 7.44
CA ALA A 413 -14.38 7.04 7.83
C ALA A 413 -14.70 6.73 9.30
N ASP A 414 -15.04 5.48 9.59
CA ASP A 414 -15.07 4.98 10.95
C ASP A 414 -13.67 4.49 11.36
N GLY A 415 -12.94 3.85 10.45
CA GLY A 415 -11.61 3.30 10.67
C GLY A 415 -10.65 3.60 9.50
N VAL A 416 -9.35 3.43 9.70
CA VAL A 416 -8.35 3.50 8.62
C VAL A 416 -7.57 2.20 8.48
N ASN A 417 -7.29 1.83 7.23
CA ASN A 417 -6.46 0.70 6.86
C ASN A 417 -5.16 1.23 6.25
N ILE A 418 -4.03 1.04 6.96
CA ILE A 418 -2.72 1.54 6.53
C ILE A 418 -1.88 0.39 5.97
N ALA A 419 -1.27 0.56 4.80
CA ALA A 419 -0.32 -0.41 4.23
C ALA A 419 1.12 0.10 4.30
N ARG A 420 1.43 1.14 3.51
CA ARG A 420 2.81 1.62 3.33
C ARG A 420 3.41 2.22 4.61
N GLY A 421 2.60 2.84 5.47
CA GLY A 421 3.06 3.28 6.80
C GLY A 421 3.63 2.13 7.63
N PHE A 422 2.95 0.97 7.63
CA PHE A 422 3.46 -0.24 8.27
C PHE A 422 4.67 -0.85 7.54
N MET A 423 4.74 -0.76 6.21
CA MET A 423 5.97 -1.17 5.51
C MET A 423 7.18 -0.31 5.94
N LEU A 424 7.00 1.00 6.09
CA LEU A 424 8.04 1.91 6.58
C LEU A 424 8.37 1.62 8.06
N SER A 425 7.38 1.29 8.89
CA SER A 425 7.58 0.86 10.28
C SER A 425 8.28 -0.50 10.39
N LEU A 426 8.22 -1.38 9.39
CA LEU A 426 9.09 -2.56 9.28
C LEU A 426 10.52 -2.21 8.85
N GLY A 427 10.72 -1.07 8.18
CA GLY A 427 12.03 -0.61 7.69
C GLY A 427 12.15 -0.52 6.17
N CYS A 428 11.03 -0.49 5.43
CA CYS A 428 11.03 -0.21 4.00
C CYS A 428 11.73 1.12 3.76
N ILE A 429 12.59 1.19 2.72
CA ILE A 429 13.31 2.41 2.33
C ILE A 429 12.69 3.08 1.09
N GLN A 430 11.51 2.65 0.66
CA GLN A 430 10.86 3.12 -0.56
C GLN A 430 11.72 2.88 -1.83
N ALA A 431 12.33 1.68 -1.92
CA ALA A 431 13.18 1.31 -3.07
C ALA A 431 12.40 1.08 -4.38
N LEU A 432 11.07 0.92 -4.30
CA LEU A 432 10.17 0.70 -5.45
C LEU A 432 10.50 -0.54 -6.31
N ASP A 433 11.23 -1.52 -5.76
CA ASP A 433 11.64 -2.76 -6.44
C ASP A 433 10.93 -4.00 -5.87
N CYS A 434 9.69 -3.83 -5.39
CA CYS A 434 8.94 -4.87 -4.66
C CYS A 434 8.58 -6.10 -5.50
N ASN A 435 8.41 -5.90 -6.81
CA ASN A 435 8.06 -6.94 -7.79
C ASN A 435 9.26 -7.83 -8.18
N SER A 436 10.49 -7.35 -8.03
CA SER A 436 11.68 -8.01 -8.59
C SER A 436 12.21 -9.19 -7.78
N ASN A 437 11.65 -9.40 -6.59
CA ASN A 437 12.16 -10.31 -5.56
C ASN A 437 13.49 -9.90 -4.91
N ARG A 438 14.02 -8.68 -5.15
CA ARG A 438 15.33 -8.22 -4.64
C ARG A 438 15.23 -7.13 -3.59
N CYS A 439 14.16 -7.14 -2.79
CA CYS A 439 13.97 -6.15 -1.72
C CYS A 439 15.16 -6.19 -0.73
N PRO A 440 15.92 -5.09 -0.59
CA PRO A 440 17.16 -5.10 0.20
C PRO A 440 16.91 -5.16 1.71
N THR A 441 15.69 -4.85 2.15
CA THR A 441 15.29 -4.82 3.57
C THR A 441 14.55 -6.09 3.99
N GLY A 442 14.47 -7.11 3.13
CA GLY A 442 13.82 -8.39 3.46
C GLY A 442 12.30 -8.36 3.54
N ILE A 443 11.64 -7.23 3.23
CA ILE A 443 10.19 -7.05 3.38
C ILE A 443 9.42 -7.67 2.21
N ALA A 444 9.76 -7.34 0.97
CA ALA A 444 9.00 -7.71 -0.22
C ALA A 444 9.76 -8.74 -1.09
N THR A 445 10.24 -9.82 -0.48
CA THR A 445 11.06 -10.85 -1.15
C THR A 445 10.80 -12.24 -0.58
N GLN A 446 10.96 -13.25 -1.43
CA GLN A 446 10.97 -14.68 -1.11
C GLN A 446 12.37 -15.27 -1.08
N ASP A 447 13.41 -14.45 -1.31
CA ASP A 447 14.80 -14.86 -1.15
C ASP A 447 15.16 -14.98 0.34
N LYS A 448 15.52 -16.20 0.78
CA LYS A 448 15.85 -16.48 2.18
C LYS A 448 17.07 -15.72 2.69
N GLY A 449 18.01 -15.36 1.83
CA GLY A 449 19.18 -14.55 2.20
C GLY A 449 18.79 -13.12 2.52
N LEU A 450 17.95 -12.52 1.66
CA LEU A 450 17.44 -11.15 1.86
C LEU A 450 16.44 -11.06 3.02
N GLN A 451 15.60 -12.07 3.24
CA GLN A 451 14.65 -12.08 4.36
C GLN A 451 15.32 -11.94 5.73
N ARG A 452 16.54 -12.47 5.89
CA ARG A 452 17.32 -12.36 7.14
C ARG A 452 17.65 -10.93 7.55
N ALA A 453 17.56 -9.97 6.63
CA ALA A 453 17.72 -8.55 6.94
C ALA A 453 16.59 -8.01 7.84
N LEU A 454 15.43 -8.67 7.85
CA LEU A 454 14.29 -8.32 8.69
C LEU A 454 14.18 -9.30 9.86
N GLU A 455 14.57 -8.84 11.04
CA GLU A 455 14.39 -9.56 12.30
C GLU A 455 12.97 -9.32 12.84
N VAL A 456 12.28 -10.40 13.22
CA VAL A 456 10.82 -10.40 13.36
C VAL A 456 10.38 -9.70 14.63
N GLU A 457 11.03 -10.02 15.75
CA GLU A 457 10.66 -9.57 17.08
C GLU A 457 10.87 -8.06 17.23
N GLY A 458 12.02 -7.56 16.80
CA GLY A 458 12.31 -6.13 16.73
C GLY A 458 11.42 -5.38 15.75
N ALA A 459 11.07 -5.99 14.61
CA ALA A 459 10.12 -5.40 13.67
C ALA A 459 8.68 -5.35 14.23
N ALA A 460 8.26 -6.36 15.00
CA ALA A 460 6.96 -6.39 15.66
C ALA A 460 6.83 -5.27 16.70
N ILE A 461 7.86 -5.07 17.53
CA ILE A 461 7.94 -3.94 18.48
C ILE A 461 7.80 -2.60 17.73
N ARG A 462 8.46 -2.48 16.57
CA ARG A 462 8.38 -1.27 15.74
C ARG A 462 6.99 -1.02 15.17
N VAL A 463 6.29 -2.07 14.75
CA VAL A 463 4.89 -2.02 14.31
C VAL A 463 4.00 -1.54 15.47
N ALA A 464 4.14 -2.13 16.66
CA ALA A 464 3.34 -1.76 17.82
C ALA A 464 3.59 -0.31 18.28
N ASN A 465 4.86 0.13 18.31
CA ASN A 465 5.22 1.51 18.67
C ASN A 465 4.68 2.54 17.68
N TYR A 466 4.69 2.21 16.38
CA TYR A 466 4.10 3.07 15.35
C TYR A 466 2.61 3.30 15.61
N VAL A 467 1.86 2.23 15.91
CA VAL A 467 0.42 2.32 16.23
C VAL A 467 0.18 3.15 17.49
N LYS A 468 0.87 2.83 18.59
CA LYS A 468 0.73 3.55 19.86
C LYS A 468 1.01 5.05 19.72
N THR A 469 1.99 5.41 18.90
CA THR A 469 2.32 6.83 18.67
C THR A 469 1.31 7.50 17.76
N LEU A 470 0.88 6.83 16.69
CA LEU A 470 -0.17 7.32 15.80
C LEU A 470 -1.47 7.56 16.57
N GLU A 471 -1.89 6.62 17.40
CA GLU A 471 -3.06 6.73 18.28
C GLU A 471 -2.93 7.94 19.21
N LYS A 472 -1.83 8.03 19.95
CA LYS A 472 -1.57 9.14 20.87
C LYS A 472 -1.63 10.51 20.19
N GLU A 473 -1.01 10.64 19.01
CA GLU A 473 -0.97 11.92 18.28
C GLU A 473 -2.33 12.24 17.61
N VAL A 474 -3.13 11.24 17.22
CA VAL A 474 -4.53 11.45 16.79
C VAL A 474 -5.38 11.95 17.96
N TYR A 475 -5.26 11.35 19.15
CA TYR A 475 -5.94 11.87 20.35
C TYR A 475 -5.44 13.27 20.74
N MET A 476 -4.16 13.60 20.48
CA MET A 476 -3.66 14.97 20.67
C MET A 476 -4.42 15.97 19.78
N LEU A 477 -4.67 15.62 18.51
CA LEU A 477 -5.50 16.43 17.62
C LEU A 477 -6.95 16.49 18.11
N CYS A 478 -7.55 15.37 18.54
CA CYS A 478 -8.89 15.36 19.13
C CYS A 478 -9.01 16.38 20.26
N HIS A 479 -8.09 16.34 21.22
CA HIS A 479 -8.10 17.26 22.36
C HIS A 479 -7.93 18.73 21.93
N SER A 480 -7.15 19.02 20.88
CA SER A 480 -7.03 20.37 20.34
C SER A 480 -8.34 20.92 19.76
N CYS A 481 -9.24 20.04 19.30
CA CYS A 481 -10.58 20.38 18.80
C CYS A 481 -11.68 20.27 19.87
N GLY A 482 -11.31 19.93 21.12
CA GLY A 482 -12.26 19.69 22.21
C GLY A 482 -13.01 18.35 22.10
N TYR A 483 -12.46 17.38 21.38
CA TYR A 483 -13.01 16.03 21.21
C TYR A 483 -12.32 15.01 22.12
N SER A 484 -13.09 14.00 22.53
CA SER A 484 -12.62 12.87 23.33
C SER A 484 -12.33 11.63 22.49
N SER A 485 -12.76 11.60 21.23
CA SER A 485 -12.58 10.46 20.34
C SER A 485 -12.57 10.90 18.85
N PRO A 486 -11.78 10.24 17.97
CA PRO A 486 -11.61 10.68 16.58
C PRO A 486 -12.86 10.57 15.70
N ASP A 487 -13.84 9.75 16.07
CA ASP A 487 -15.12 9.66 15.38
C ASP A 487 -16.02 10.89 15.57
N GLN A 488 -15.60 11.86 16.37
CA GLN A 488 -16.29 13.14 16.54
C GLN A 488 -15.87 14.21 15.53
N PHE A 489 -14.80 13.98 14.78
CA PHE A 489 -14.37 14.90 13.73
C PHE A 489 -15.42 15.01 12.64
N THR A 490 -15.69 16.23 12.19
CA THR A 490 -16.49 16.51 11.01
C THR A 490 -15.65 17.23 9.96
N ALA A 491 -16.11 17.22 8.72
CA ALA A 491 -15.46 17.94 7.63
C ALA A 491 -15.38 19.46 7.85
N ASP A 492 -16.13 20.03 8.81
CA ASP A 492 -16.03 21.45 9.18
C ASP A 492 -14.89 21.73 10.19
N ASP A 493 -14.30 20.70 10.79
CA ASP A 493 -13.16 20.85 11.69
C ASP A 493 -11.82 20.94 10.92
N ILE A 494 -11.85 20.82 9.58
CA ILE A 494 -10.67 20.82 8.72
C ILE A 494 -10.86 21.82 7.60
N MET A 495 -9.85 22.67 7.41
CA MET A 495 -9.74 23.53 6.24
C MET A 495 -8.60 23.05 5.35
N VAL A 496 -8.73 23.29 4.05
CA VAL A 496 -7.73 22.96 3.04
C VAL A 496 -7.41 24.20 2.21
N VAL A 497 -6.13 24.38 1.90
CA VAL A 497 -5.70 25.44 1.00
C VAL A 497 -6.13 25.10 -0.42
N THR A 498 -7.01 25.90 -1.02
CA THR A 498 -7.49 25.71 -2.40
C THR A 498 -6.78 26.63 -3.38
N SER A 499 -6.30 27.77 -2.91
CA SER A 499 -5.36 28.64 -3.60
C SER A 499 -4.52 29.42 -2.58
N PRO A 500 -3.37 30.00 -2.95
CA PRO A 500 -2.53 30.75 -2.00
C PRO A 500 -3.36 31.81 -1.23
N GLY A 501 -3.31 31.75 0.10
CA GLY A 501 -4.08 32.62 1.00
C GLY A 501 -5.58 32.32 1.13
N HIS A 502 -6.10 31.26 0.50
CA HIS A 502 -7.52 30.88 0.56
C HIS A 502 -7.68 29.47 1.15
N LEU A 503 -8.48 29.41 2.22
CA LEU A 503 -8.83 28.19 2.93
C LEU A 503 -10.33 27.95 2.78
N ASP A 504 -10.69 26.76 2.30
CA ASP A 504 -12.08 26.32 2.23
C ASP A 504 -12.31 25.15 3.20
N TYR A 505 -13.53 24.98 3.68
CA TYR A 505 -13.86 23.84 4.52
C TYR A 505 -13.80 22.54 3.72
N LEU A 506 -13.40 21.46 4.39
CA LEU A 506 -13.34 20.14 3.76
C LEU A 506 -14.73 19.67 3.29
N SER A 507 -15.79 20.10 3.98
CA SER A 507 -17.19 19.82 3.65
C SER A 507 -17.61 20.46 2.32
N GLU A 508 -17.21 21.70 2.08
CA GLU A 508 -17.48 22.45 0.85
C GLU A 508 -16.74 21.85 -0.35
N LEU A 509 -15.54 21.29 -0.13
CA LEU A 509 -14.77 20.70 -1.22
C LEU A 509 -15.25 19.29 -1.61
N TYR A 510 -15.44 18.39 -0.64
CA TYR A 510 -15.65 16.97 -0.95
C TYR A 510 -17.11 16.53 -0.83
N MET A 511 -17.83 16.98 0.20
CA MET A 511 -19.21 16.52 0.45
C MET A 511 -20.21 17.20 -0.49
N VAL A 512 -20.08 18.51 -0.69
CA VAL A 512 -20.86 19.24 -1.68
C VAL A 512 -20.57 18.70 -3.08
N SER A 513 -19.29 18.50 -3.41
CA SER A 513 -18.90 17.93 -4.72
C SER A 513 -19.50 16.55 -4.97
N ALA A 514 -19.54 15.67 -3.96
CA ALA A 514 -20.22 14.37 -4.09
C ALA A 514 -21.72 14.52 -4.41
N SER A 515 -22.40 15.43 -3.71
CA SER A 515 -23.82 15.73 -3.92
C SER A 515 -24.09 16.32 -5.32
N GLU A 516 -23.33 17.33 -5.72
CA GLU A 516 -23.43 17.98 -7.03
C GLU A 516 -23.16 17.00 -8.17
N ALA A 517 -22.13 16.16 -8.05
CA ALA A 517 -21.82 15.13 -9.03
C ALA A 517 -23.00 14.17 -9.26
N SER A 518 -23.69 13.73 -8.19
CA SER A 518 -24.89 12.90 -8.33
C SER A 518 -26.04 13.66 -9.01
N MET A 519 -26.29 14.91 -8.63
CA MET A 519 -27.36 15.72 -9.22
C MET A 519 -27.16 15.95 -10.72
N GLU A 520 -25.94 16.33 -11.14
CA GLU A 520 -25.57 16.53 -12.54
C GLU A 520 -25.73 15.25 -13.36
N ARG A 521 -25.21 14.12 -12.85
CA ARG A 521 -25.32 12.81 -13.52
C ARG A 521 -26.75 12.35 -13.64
N GLY A 522 -27.55 12.52 -12.59
CA GLY A 522 -28.98 12.22 -12.60
C GLY A 522 -29.74 13.06 -13.62
N ALA A 523 -29.42 14.35 -13.75
CA ALA A 523 -30.01 15.23 -14.75
C ALA A 523 -29.64 14.79 -16.17
N ALA A 524 -28.36 14.52 -16.43
CA ALA A 524 -27.87 14.07 -17.73
C ALA A 524 -28.55 12.75 -18.17
N ARG A 525 -28.64 11.77 -17.27
CA ARG A 525 -29.31 10.49 -17.55
C ARG A 525 -30.80 10.68 -17.86
N ARG A 526 -31.52 11.53 -17.11
CA ARG A 526 -32.94 11.84 -17.40
C ARG A 526 -33.11 12.48 -18.78
N ALA A 527 -32.10 13.22 -19.24
CA ALA A 527 -32.06 13.79 -20.58
C ALA A 527 -31.57 12.81 -21.66
N GLY A 528 -31.19 11.57 -21.31
CA GLY A 528 -30.59 10.62 -22.25
C GLY A 528 -29.22 11.05 -22.77
N MET A 529 -28.51 11.88 -22.00
CA MET A 529 -27.23 12.51 -22.35
C MET A 529 -26.13 12.13 -21.35
N THR A 530 -24.88 12.31 -21.77
CA THR A 530 -23.74 12.41 -20.86
C THR A 530 -23.71 13.78 -20.18
N VAL A 531 -23.03 13.88 -19.03
CA VAL A 531 -22.84 15.17 -18.34
C VAL A 531 -22.14 16.19 -19.24
N GLY A 532 -21.18 15.74 -20.06
CA GLY A 532 -20.48 16.59 -21.01
C GLY A 532 -21.42 17.17 -22.06
N GLU A 533 -22.25 16.33 -22.69
CA GLU A 533 -23.26 16.76 -23.66
C GLU A 533 -24.25 17.75 -23.04
N MET A 534 -24.73 17.46 -21.82
CA MET A 534 -25.65 18.35 -21.10
C MET A 534 -25.02 19.73 -20.82
N LYS A 535 -23.75 19.78 -20.40
CA LYS A 535 -23.01 21.03 -20.15
C LYS A 535 -22.72 21.83 -21.42
N THR A 536 -22.60 21.17 -22.56
CA THR A 536 -22.46 21.86 -23.85
C THR A 536 -23.79 22.32 -24.45
N ALA A 537 -24.91 21.78 -23.97
CA ALA A 537 -26.26 22.12 -24.43
C ALA A 537 -26.91 23.23 -23.61
N SER A 538 -26.47 23.45 -22.37
CA SER A 538 -26.83 24.56 -21.48
C SER A 538 -26.04 25.83 -21.78
#